data_AF-A0A975CXS8-F1
#
_entry.id   AF-A0A975CXS8-F1
#
_cell.length_a   1.000
_cell.length_b   1.000
_cell.length_c   1.000
_cell.angle_alpha   90.00
_cell.angle_beta   90.00
_cell.angle_gamma   90.00
#
_symmetry.space_group_name_H-M   'P 1'
#
loop_
_entity.id
_entity.type
_entity.pdbx_description
1 polymer ?
#
loop_
_entity_poly.entity_id
_entity_poly.type
_entity_poly.pdbx_seq_one_letter_code
_entity_poly.pdbx_strand_id
1 'polypeptide(L)'
;MNTPLLYRAALRGAFGRREQFSRSSITDALFVYLDGEPEEDSIGVVDSRFRKRPLVCLTKAWEEQIRSRYPDAAVYRRTVMNPACRFAVPESTELPEGYRLAGMDEAAFAQHPFSHGENYPCWAAFQAEGSGAVVYHGGEIVSAASSFLSLDGEIELDVFTKESHRGKKLAAACISRMLQDCMERGITVHWDAQNDISRHLAEKFGFEAETEYSVCWLS
;
A
#
# COMPACT_ATOMS: atom_id res chain seq x y z
N MET A 1 -4.82 8.09 15.55
CA MET A 1 -5.05 8.11 14.10
C MET A 1 -3.88 7.39 13.49
N ASN A 2 -4.07 6.19 12.96
CA ASN A 2 -2.98 5.54 12.23
C ASN A 2 -2.70 6.29 10.94
N THR A 3 -1.42 6.31 10.59
CA THR A 3 -0.93 6.85 9.33
C THR A 3 -0.40 5.68 8.51
N PRO A 4 -0.33 5.80 7.17
CA PRO A 4 0.19 4.74 6.31
C PRO A 4 1.58 4.28 6.78
N LEU A 5 1.88 2.98 6.74
CA LEU A 5 3.18 2.46 7.19
C LEU A 5 4.32 3.03 6.34
N LEU A 6 4.07 3.28 5.05
CA LEU A 6 4.96 4.01 4.15
C LEU A 6 5.38 5.38 4.69
N TYR A 7 4.43 6.14 5.24
CA TYR A 7 4.73 7.44 5.83
C TYR A 7 5.57 7.28 7.10
N ARG A 8 5.22 6.33 7.98
CA ARG A 8 6.00 6.02 9.20
C ARG A 8 7.43 5.60 8.87
N ALA A 9 7.61 4.75 7.86
CA ALA A 9 8.93 4.34 7.38
C ALA A 9 9.74 5.54 6.89
N ALA A 10 9.08 6.46 6.18
CA ALA A 10 9.73 7.67 5.68
C ALA A 10 10.13 8.66 6.78
N LEU A 11 9.30 8.82 7.81
CA LEU A 11 9.64 9.62 9.00
C LEU A 11 10.87 9.10 9.75
N ARG A 12 11.16 7.80 9.64
CA ARG A 12 12.33 7.15 10.26
C ARG A 12 13.56 7.13 9.36
N GLY A 13 13.49 7.71 8.17
CA GLY A 13 14.59 7.74 7.21
C GLY A 13 14.86 6.38 6.55
N ALA A 14 13.97 5.40 6.70
CA ALA A 14 14.09 4.11 6.03
C ALA A 14 13.75 4.20 4.53
N PHE A 15 12.95 5.21 4.14
CA PHE A 15 12.46 5.37 2.77
C PHE A 15 12.15 6.84 2.44
N GLY A 16 12.57 7.35 1.28
CA GLY A 16 12.26 8.73 0.89
C GLY A 16 13.06 9.81 1.63
N ARG A 17 12.64 11.07 1.50
CA ARG A 17 13.29 12.27 2.06
C ARG A 17 12.26 13.20 2.69
N ARG A 18 12.58 13.74 3.87
CA ARG A 18 11.72 14.67 4.61
C ARG A 18 12.31 16.07 4.66
N GLU A 19 11.46 17.05 4.42
CA GLU A 19 11.73 18.48 4.56
C GLU A 19 10.80 19.05 5.61
N GLN A 20 11.38 19.63 6.66
CA GLN A 20 10.66 20.23 7.79
C GLN A 20 10.63 21.75 7.64
N PHE A 21 9.44 22.31 7.79
CA PHE A 21 9.21 23.76 7.86
C PHE A 21 8.73 24.13 9.27
N SER A 22 8.33 25.39 9.48
CA SER A 22 7.94 25.88 10.81
C SER A 22 6.66 25.23 11.33
N ARG A 23 5.66 25.03 10.47
CA ARG A 23 4.34 24.47 10.83
C ARG A 23 3.94 23.27 9.99
N SER A 24 4.69 22.97 8.93
CA SER A 24 4.44 21.85 8.03
C SER A 24 5.64 20.97 7.82
N SER A 25 5.43 19.80 7.21
CA SER A 25 6.50 19.02 6.62
C SER A 25 6.06 18.37 5.32
N ILE A 26 7.01 18.20 4.41
CA ILE A 26 6.82 17.48 3.15
C ILE A 26 7.73 16.27 3.16
N THR A 27 7.16 15.08 2.94
CA THR A 27 7.92 13.84 2.85
C THR A 27 7.77 13.24 1.46
N ASP A 28 8.83 13.31 0.66
CA ASP A 28 8.92 12.73 -0.69
C ASP A 28 9.40 11.29 -0.60
N ALA A 29 8.46 10.37 -0.72
CA ALA A 29 8.67 8.93 -0.73
C ALA A 29 8.07 8.36 -2.03
N LEU A 30 7.37 7.23 -1.97
CA LEU A 30 6.54 6.75 -3.08
C LEU A 30 5.45 7.79 -3.40
N PHE A 31 4.77 8.23 -2.34
CA PHE A 31 3.87 9.36 -2.32
C PHE A 31 4.56 10.60 -1.75
N VAL A 32 4.02 11.77 -2.05
CA VAL A 32 4.43 13.03 -1.40
C VAL A 32 3.46 13.30 -0.27
N TYR A 33 3.88 13.06 0.97
CA TYR A 33 3.05 13.29 2.15
C TYR A 33 3.17 14.74 2.62
N LEU A 34 2.02 15.40 2.76
CA LEU A 34 1.88 16.77 3.22
C LEU A 34 1.25 16.75 4.62
N ASP A 35 2.04 17.13 5.63
CA ASP A 35 1.63 17.09 7.04
C ASP A 35 1.74 18.48 7.68
N GLY A 36 1.04 18.66 8.80
CA GLY A 36 0.93 19.94 9.52
C GLY A 36 0.06 20.97 8.80
N GLU A 37 0.36 22.25 9.03
CA GLU A 37 -0.38 23.38 8.45
C GLU A 37 0.40 24.03 7.30
N PRO A 38 -0.20 24.16 6.10
CA PRO A 38 0.48 24.75 4.97
C PRO A 38 0.92 26.20 5.24
N GLU A 39 2.12 26.52 4.77
CA GLU A 39 2.72 27.85 4.82
C GLU A 39 3.41 28.20 3.50
N GLU A 40 3.64 29.50 3.26
CA GLU A 40 4.06 30.03 1.96
C GLU A 40 5.26 29.28 1.37
N ASP A 41 6.30 29.03 2.17
CA ASP A 41 7.50 28.30 1.75
C ASP A 41 7.18 26.86 1.33
N SER A 42 6.40 26.14 2.14
CA SER A 42 6.03 24.75 1.84
C SER A 42 5.15 24.64 0.60
N ILE A 43 4.25 25.61 0.37
CA ILE A 43 3.43 25.67 -0.85
C ILE A 43 4.32 25.92 -2.06
N GLY A 44 5.30 26.82 -1.95
CA GLY A 44 6.28 27.08 -3.00
C GLY A 44 7.09 25.83 -3.39
N VAL A 45 7.40 24.97 -2.42
CA VAL A 45 8.04 23.67 -2.67
C VAL A 45 7.11 22.71 -3.41
N VAL A 46 5.83 22.60 -3.02
CA VAL A 46 4.85 21.79 -3.75
C VAL A 46 4.73 22.23 -5.22
N ASP A 47 4.62 23.53 -5.45
CA ASP A 47 4.45 24.13 -6.78
C ASP A 47 5.63 23.84 -7.71
N SER A 48 6.85 23.91 -7.16
CA SER A 48 8.09 23.82 -7.93
C SER A 48 8.57 22.39 -8.16
N ARG A 49 8.25 21.44 -7.26
CA ARG A 49 8.87 20.10 -7.26
C ARG A 49 7.91 18.94 -7.44
N PHE A 50 6.65 19.06 -7.02
CA PHE A 50 5.79 17.88 -6.84
C PHE A 50 4.57 17.82 -7.76
N ARG A 51 4.62 18.53 -8.90
CA ARG A 51 3.66 18.30 -10.00
C ARG A 51 3.81 16.89 -10.56
N LYS A 52 2.71 16.30 -11.05
CA LYS A 52 2.64 14.93 -11.58
C LYS A 52 3.10 13.85 -10.59
N ARG A 53 3.02 14.15 -9.30
CA ARG A 53 3.20 13.21 -8.20
C ARG A 53 1.90 13.11 -7.40
N PRO A 54 1.63 11.98 -6.76
CA PRO A 54 0.46 11.85 -5.89
C PRO A 54 0.74 12.55 -4.54
N LEU A 55 -0.03 13.61 -4.27
CA LEU A 55 0.08 14.42 -3.05
C LEU A 55 -0.90 13.92 -1.99
N VAL A 56 -0.39 13.27 -0.97
CA VAL A 56 -1.18 12.77 0.17
C VAL A 56 -1.36 13.91 1.18
N CYS A 57 -2.57 14.42 1.28
CA CYS A 57 -2.93 15.45 2.26
C CYS A 57 -3.31 14.79 3.58
N LEU A 58 -2.39 14.77 4.55
CA LEU A 58 -2.62 14.16 5.88
C LEU A 58 -3.48 15.06 6.79
N THR A 59 -3.64 16.34 6.43
CA THR A 59 -4.49 17.29 7.16
C THR A 59 -5.53 17.91 6.23
N LYS A 60 -6.67 18.31 6.81
CA LYS A 60 -7.71 19.05 6.07
C LYS A 60 -7.20 20.38 5.52
N ALA A 61 -6.31 21.04 6.25
CA ALA A 61 -5.71 22.31 5.82
C ALA A 61 -4.93 22.15 4.52
N TRP A 62 -4.14 21.07 4.37
CA TRP A 62 -3.48 20.76 3.10
C TRP A 62 -4.46 20.44 1.97
N GLU A 63 -5.51 19.67 2.24
CA GLU A 63 -6.56 19.40 1.24
C GLU A 63 -7.20 20.70 0.74
N GLU A 64 -7.64 21.56 1.65
CA GLU A 64 -8.27 22.85 1.33
C GLU A 64 -7.32 23.77 0.55
N GLN A 65 -6.06 23.84 0.97
CA GLN A 65 -5.04 24.66 0.31
C GLN A 65 -4.76 24.19 -1.13
N ILE A 66 -4.60 22.89 -1.35
CA ILE A 66 -4.36 22.32 -2.68
C ILE A 66 -5.59 22.54 -3.55
N ARG A 67 -6.79 22.27 -3.06
CA ARG A 67 -8.04 22.45 -3.83
C ARG A 67 -8.33 23.91 -4.19
N SER A 68 -8.01 24.84 -3.30
CA SER A 68 -8.17 26.27 -3.57
C SER A 68 -7.19 26.76 -4.64
N ARG A 69 -5.93 26.29 -4.59
CA ARG A 69 -4.88 26.69 -5.55
C ARG A 69 -4.99 25.98 -6.90
N TYR A 70 -5.49 24.74 -6.88
CA TYR A 70 -5.57 23.85 -8.03
C TYR A 70 -6.99 23.28 -8.18
N PRO A 71 -7.97 24.07 -8.62
CA PRO A 71 -9.36 23.64 -8.70
C PRO A 71 -9.58 22.47 -9.67
N ASP A 72 -8.70 22.31 -10.65
CA ASP A 72 -8.75 21.22 -11.65
C ASP A 72 -7.98 19.95 -11.23
N ALA A 73 -7.37 19.94 -10.03
CA ALA A 73 -6.65 18.78 -9.53
C ALA A 73 -7.60 17.59 -9.35
N ALA A 74 -7.19 16.42 -9.83
CA ALA A 74 -7.92 15.20 -9.54
C ALA A 74 -7.75 14.84 -8.05
N VAL A 75 -8.84 14.47 -7.39
CA VAL A 75 -8.83 14.10 -5.97
C VAL A 75 -9.38 12.70 -5.82
N TYR A 76 -8.65 11.86 -5.10
CA TYR A 76 -9.02 10.50 -4.76
C TYR A 76 -8.98 10.33 -3.25
N ARG A 77 -9.84 9.46 -2.69
CA ARG A 77 -9.83 9.12 -1.27
C ARG A 77 -9.17 7.76 -1.07
N ARG A 78 -8.35 7.68 -0.03
CA ARG A 78 -7.77 6.43 0.48
C ARG A 78 -8.19 6.25 1.92
N THR A 79 -8.23 5.01 2.37
CA THR A 79 -8.63 4.65 3.74
C THR A 79 -7.53 3.82 4.39
N VAL A 80 -6.92 4.35 5.45
CA VAL A 80 -6.09 3.55 6.35
C VAL A 80 -7.01 2.63 7.16
N MET A 81 -6.75 1.34 7.07
CA MET A 81 -7.40 0.35 7.92
C MET A 81 -6.63 0.19 9.24
N ASN A 82 -7.32 -0.13 10.32
CA ASN A 82 -6.69 -0.54 11.57
C ASN A 82 -5.75 -1.73 11.32
N PRO A 83 -4.46 -1.63 11.70
CA PRO A 83 -3.53 -2.75 11.54
C PRO A 83 -4.00 -3.96 12.34
N ALA A 84 -3.80 -5.15 11.79
CA ALA A 84 -4.26 -6.39 12.40
C ALA A 84 -3.18 -7.47 12.35
N CYS A 85 -3.17 -8.35 13.34
CA CYS A 85 -2.33 -9.55 13.41
C CYS A 85 -3.16 -10.84 13.54
N ARG A 86 -4.49 -10.71 13.47
CA ARG A 86 -5.48 -11.78 13.45
C ARG A 86 -6.49 -11.44 12.37
N PHE A 87 -6.78 -12.39 11.49
CA PHE A 87 -7.61 -12.14 10.32
C PHE A 87 -8.73 -13.17 10.23
N ALA A 88 -9.86 -12.75 9.66
CA ALA A 88 -10.86 -13.67 9.17
C ALA A 88 -10.35 -14.24 7.85
N VAL A 89 -9.70 -15.40 7.86
CA VAL A 89 -9.29 -16.06 6.61
C VAL A 89 -10.49 -16.87 6.09
N PRO A 90 -11.02 -16.56 4.90
CA PRO A 90 -12.15 -17.31 4.34
C PRO A 90 -11.81 -18.80 4.20
N GLU A 91 -12.74 -19.68 4.53
CA GLU A 91 -12.55 -21.14 4.52
C GLU A 91 -12.21 -21.72 3.13
N SER A 92 -12.58 -21.06 2.03
CA SER A 92 -12.29 -21.55 0.68
C SER A 92 -11.55 -20.52 -0.17
N THR A 93 -10.31 -20.86 -0.51
CA THR A 93 -9.50 -20.26 -1.56
C THR A 93 -9.52 -21.11 -2.84
N GLU A 94 -10.59 -21.88 -3.07
CA GLU A 94 -10.71 -22.68 -4.28
C GLU A 94 -10.68 -21.77 -5.51
N LEU A 95 -9.70 -22.03 -6.36
CA LEU A 95 -9.51 -21.31 -7.61
C LEU A 95 -10.20 -22.07 -8.75
N PRO A 96 -10.63 -21.38 -9.82
CA PRO A 96 -11.11 -22.05 -11.02
C PRO A 96 -10.06 -23.02 -11.57
N GLU A 97 -10.51 -24.01 -12.35
CA GLU A 97 -9.63 -24.95 -13.02
C GLU A 97 -8.53 -24.23 -13.83
N GLY A 98 -7.30 -24.75 -13.77
CA GLY A 98 -6.13 -24.18 -14.44
C GLY A 98 -5.46 -23.00 -13.71
N TYR A 99 -5.95 -22.60 -12.54
CA TYR A 99 -5.27 -21.64 -11.66
C TYR A 99 -4.63 -22.36 -10.47
N ARG A 100 -3.45 -21.89 -10.05
CA ARG A 100 -2.71 -22.48 -8.92
C ARG A 100 -2.20 -21.41 -7.97
N LEU A 101 -2.65 -21.46 -6.72
CA LEU A 101 -2.15 -20.63 -5.62
C LEU A 101 -0.83 -21.18 -5.08
N ALA A 102 0.12 -20.31 -4.77
CA ALA A 102 1.35 -20.64 -4.08
C ALA A 102 1.79 -19.49 -3.16
N GLY A 103 2.55 -19.80 -2.11
CA GLY A 103 3.36 -18.77 -1.44
C GLY A 103 4.39 -18.22 -2.43
N MET A 104 4.80 -16.97 -2.24
CA MET A 104 5.89 -16.39 -3.02
C MET A 104 7.19 -17.06 -2.59
N ASP A 105 7.80 -17.83 -3.49
CA ASP A 105 9.10 -18.47 -3.33
C ASP A 105 10.21 -17.66 -4.05
N GLU A 106 11.46 -18.12 -3.96
CA GLU A 106 12.60 -17.43 -4.59
C GLU A 106 12.43 -17.26 -6.11
N ALA A 107 11.85 -18.25 -6.79
CA ALA A 107 11.62 -18.20 -8.22
C ALA A 107 10.51 -17.20 -8.61
N ALA A 108 9.44 -17.10 -7.82
CA ALA A 108 8.41 -16.08 -7.99
C ALA A 108 8.93 -14.68 -7.66
N PHE A 109 9.70 -14.55 -6.56
CA PHE A 109 10.30 -13.30 -6.12
C PHE A 109 11.23 -12.72 -7.19
N ALA A 110 12.09 -13.55 -7.79
CA ALA A 110 13.03 -13.13 -8.83
C ALA A 110 12.35 -12.58 -10.10
N GLN A 111 11.06 -12.85 -10.31
CA GLN A 111 10.29 -12.31 -11.43
C GLN A 111 9.70 -10.93 -11.14
N HIS A 112 9.69 -10.48 -9.88
CA HIS A 112 9.08 -9.23 -9.44
C HIS A 112 7.68 -8.99 -10.05
N PRO A 113 6.73 -9.93 -9.88
CA PRO A 113 5.46 -9.88 -10.59
C PRO A 113 4.72 -8.61 -10.21
N PHE A 114 4.48 -7.72 -11.19
CA PHE A 114 3.82 -6.42 -10.97
C PHE A 114 4.54 -5.54 -9.92
N SER A 115 5.87 -5.61 -9.86
CA SER A 115 6.73 -4.91 -8.89
C SER A 115 6.70 -5.47 -7.46
N HIS A 116 5.99 -6.57 -7.21
CA HIS A 116 6.00 -7.21 -5.89
C HIS A 116 7.40 -7.75 -5.56
N GLY A 117 7.87 -7.47 -4.34
CA GLY A 117 9.19 -7.87 -3.86
C GLY A 117 10.36 -6.97 -4.30
N GLU A 118 10.16 -6.00 -5.20
CA GLU A 118 11.25 -5.13 -5.70
C GLU A 118 11.88 -4.24 -4.62
N ASN A 119 11.12 -3.91 -3.57
CA ASN A 119 11.62 -3.06 -2.48
C ASN A 119 12.52 -3.81 -1.49
N TYR A 120 12.74 -5.11 -1.67
CA TYR A 120 13.64 -5.92 -0.85
C TYR A 120 14.97 -6.09 -1.58
N PRO A 121 16.11 -6.00 -0.88
CA PRO A 121 17.42 -6.08 -1.51
C PRO A 121 17.72 -7.48 -2.07
N CYS A 122 17.10 -8.52 -1.53
CA CYS A 122 17.25 -9.90 -1.99
C CYS A 122 16.14 -10.81 -1.45
N TRP A 123 16.08 -12.04 -1.97
CA TRP A 123 15.15 -13.07 -1.50
C TRP A 123 15.29 -13.34 0.01
N ALA A 124 16.50 -13.41 0.54
CA ALA A 124 16.72 -13.69 1.96
C ALA A 124 16.09 -12.60 2.86
N ALA A 125 16.15 -11.33 2.45
CA ALA A 125 15.51 -10.23 3.16
C ALA A 125 13.97 -10.34 3.08
N PHE A 126 13.43 -10.61 1.88
CA PHE A 126 11.99 -10.81 1.71
C PHE A 126 11.46 -12.02 2.50
N GLN A 127 12.19 -13.13 2.51
CA GLN A 127 11.83 -14.31 3.27
C GLN A 127 11.84 -14.05 4.79
N ALA A 128 12.80 -13.26 5.27
CA ALA A 128 12.93 -12.95 6.69
C ALA A 128 11.88 -11.95 7.18
N GLU A 129 11.62 -10.89 6.40
CA GLU A 129 10.89 -9.70 6.86
C GLU A 129 9.57 -9.49 6.13
N GLY A 130 9.46 -9.97 4.89
CA GLY A 130 8.27 -9.84 4.05
C GLY A 130 7.36 -11.07 4.12
N SER A 131 6.28 -11.03 3.33
CA SER A 131 5.38 -12.16 3.10
C SER A 131 4.72 -11.98 1.73
N GLY A 132 4.32 -13.06 1.08
CA GLY A 132 3.59 -12.95 -0.16
C GLY A 132 3.07 -14.26 -0.73
N ALA A 133 2.19 -14.12 -1.70
CA ALA A 133 1.57 -15.22 -2.43
C ALA A 133 1.26 -14.82 -3.86
N VAL A 134 1.26 -15.80 -4.75
CA VAL A 134 1.02 -15.63 -6.18
C VAL A 134 0.02 -16.65 -6.69
N VAL A 135 -0.71 -16.29 -7.73
CA VAL A 135 -1.52 -17.22 -8.52
C VAL A 135 -0.92 -17.37 -9.91
N TYR A 136 -0.68 -18.62 -10.29
CA TYR A 136 -0.26 -19.00 -11.63
C TYR A 136 -1.44 -19.39 -12.52
N HIS A 137 -1.35 -19.07 -13.81
CA HIS A 137 -2.22 -19.59 -14.85
C HIS A 137 -1.42 -19.73 -16.16
N GLY A 138 -1.45 -20.91 -16.78
CA GLY A 138 -0.68 -21.17 -18.01
C GLY A 138 0.84 -20.99 -17.85
N GLY A 139 1.37 -21.17 -16.64
CA GLY A 139 2.80 -20.97 -16.34
C GLY A 139 3.19 -19.54 -15.96
N GLU A 140 2.29 -18.56 -16.14
CA GLU A 140 2.54 -17.16 -15.79
C GLU A 140 1.93 -16.78 -14.43
N ILE A 141 2.56 -15.83 -13.74
CA ILE A 141 1.93 -15.16 -12.59
C ILE A 141 0.87 -14.16 -13.10
N VAL A 142 -0.36 -14.30 -12.62
CA VAL A 142 -1.51 -13.48 -13.03
C VAL A 142 -2.13 -12.68 -11.88
N SER A 143 -1.77 -13.02 -10.65
CA SER A 143 -2.13 -12.28 -9.44
C SER A 143 -1.02 -12.41 -8.40
N ALA A 144 -0.77 -11.36 -7.63
CA ALA A 144 0.16 -11.36 -6.52
C ALA A 144 -0.41 -10.55 -5.35
N ALA A 145 -0.13 -10.97 -4.13
CA ALA A 145 -0.21 -10.13 -2.95
C ALA A 145 1.11 -10.29 -2.19
N SER A 146 1.73 -9.20 -1.77
CA SER A 146 2.94 -9.26 -0.96
C SER A 146 3.06 -8.04 -0.08
N SER A 147 3.97 -8.10 0.89
CA SER A 147 4.45 -6.91 1.57
C SER A 147 5.11 -5.98 0.55
N PHE A 148 4.58 -4.76 0.41
CA PHE A 148 5.25 -3.69 -0.32
C PHE A 148 6.49 -3.23 0.43
N LEU A 149 6.39 -3.14 1.75
CA LEU A 149 7.50 -2.85 2.67
C LEU A 149 7.32 -3.60 3.99
N SER A 150 8.43 -3.75 4.71
CA SER A 150 8.46 -4.23 6.10
C SER A 150 9.13 -3.20 6.99
N LEU A 151 8.64 -3.05 8.21
CA LEU A 151 9.20 -2.17 9.24
C LEU A 151 8.90 -2.75 10.63
N ASP A 152 9.94 -3.14 11.38
CA ASP A 152 9.85 -3.63 12.77
C ASP A 152 8.84 -4.77 12.99
N GLY A 153 8.77 -5.74 12.07
CA GLY A 153 7.80 -6.85 12.16
C GLY A 153 6.37 -6.47 11.76
N GLU A 154 6.18 -5.27 11.22
CA GLU A 154 4.96 -4.82 10.55
C GLU A 154 5.17 -4.81 9.03
N ILE A 155 4.12 -5.02 8.24
CA ILE A 155 4.18 -4.95 6.77
C ILE A 155 3.05 -4.13 6.17
N GLU A 156 3.27 -3.51 5.01
CA GLU A 156 2.22 -2.87 4.21
C GLU A 156 1.78 -3.85 3.10
N LEU A 157 0.52 -4.27 3.11
CA LEU A 157 -0.01 -5.19 2.09
C LEU A 157 -0.27 -4.46 0.78
N ASP A 158 0.23 -5.04 -0.31
CA ASP A 158 -0.15 -4.67 -1.67
C ASP A 158 -0.74 -5.88 -2.39
N VAL A 159 -1.63 -5.64 -3.36
CA VAL A 159 -2.28 -6.69 -4.15
C VAL A 159 -2.57 -6.23 -5.57
N PHE A 160 -2.22 -7.07 -6.53
CA PHE A 160 -2.51 -6.85 -7.94
C PHE A 160 -3.05 -8.11 -8.62
N THR A 161 -4.00 -7.92 -9.53
CA THR A 161 -4.48 -8.97 -10.45
C THR A 161 -4.58 -8.41 -11.87
N LYS A 162 -3.99 -9.12 -12.84
CA LYS A 162 -4.10 -8.82 -14.28
C LYS A 162 -5.56 -8.66 -14.67
N GLU A 163 -5.89 -7.65 -15.48
CA GLU A 163 -7.27 -7.27 -15.79
C GLU A 163 -8.10 -8.42 -16.38
N SER A 164 -7.54 -9.17 -17.33
CA SER A 164 -8.17 -10.37 -17.94
C SER A 164 -8.47 -11.50 -16.94
N HIS A 165 -7.84 -11.47 -15.76
CA HIS A 165 -7.98 -12.48 -14.71
C HIS A 165 -8.81 -12.00 -13.50
N ARG A 166 -9.32 -10.77 -13.51
CA ARG A 166 -10.19 -10.23 -12.45
C ARG A 166 -11.54 -10.95 -12.41
N GLY A 167 -12.28 -10.75 -11.30
CA GLY A 167 -13.59 -11.37 -11.06
C GLY A 167 -13.55 -12.85 -10.66
N LYS A 168 -12.35 -13.44 -10.54
CA LYS A 168 -12.14 -14.87 -10.24
C LYS A 168 -11.64 -15.13 -8.81
N LYS A 169 -11.78 -14.14 -7.92
CA LYS A 169 -11.32 -14.19 -6.51
C LYS A 169 -9.80 -14.40 -6.31
N LEU A 170 -8.97 -14.19 -7.34
CA LEU A 170 -7.52 -14.46 -7.27
C LEU A 170 -6.79 -13.57 -6.24
N ALA A 171 -7.11 -12.27 -6.22
CA ALA A 171 -6.59 -11.33 -5.21
C ALA A 171 -6.87 -11.83 -3.79
N ALA A 172 -8.12 -12.20 -3.51
CA ALA A 172 -8.52 -12.71 -2.21
C ALA A 172 -7.77 -14.01 -1.85
N ALA A 173 -7.53 -14.91 -2.81
CA ALA A 173 -6.75 -16.11 -2.56
C ALA A 173 -5.28 -15.82 -2.23
N CYS A 174 -4.63 -14.89 -2.95
CA CYS A 174 -3.27 -14.44 -2.60
C CYS A 174 -3.25 -13.84 -1.19
N ILE A 175 -4.18 -12.93 -0.88
CA ILE A 175 -4.28 -12.29 0.43
C ILE A 175 -4.49 -13.33 1.53
N SER A 176 -5.44 -14.27 1.38
CA SER A 176 -5.65 -15.35 2.35
C SER A 176 -4.36 -16.11 2.65
N ARG A 177 -3.61 -16.49 1.61
CA ARG A 177 -2.36 -17.24 1.77
C ARG A 177 -1.27 -16.42 2.45
N MET A 178 -1.12 -15.15 2.09
CA MET A 178 -0.17 -14.23 2.72
C MET A 178 -0.53 -13.97 4.19
N LEU A 179 -1.80 -13.75 4.50
CA LEU A 179 -2.28 -13.52 5.87
C LEU A 179 -2.12 -14.75 6.77
N GLN A 180 -2.25 -15.97 6.22
CA GLN A 180 -1.93 -17.21 6.95
C GLN A 180 -0.46 -17.22 7.39
N ASP A 181 0.48 -16.97 6.47
CA ASP A 181 1.91 -16.86 6.79
C ASP A 181 2.19 -15.76 7.82
N CYS A 182 1.54 -14.60 7.68
CA CYS A 182 1.68 -13.50 8.63
C CYS A 182 1.19 -13.90 10.03
N MET A 183 0.06 -14.61 10.15
CA MET A 183 -0.44 -15.08 11.45
C MET A 183 0.49 -16.12 12.09
N GLU A 184 1.00 -17.06 11.30
CA GLU A 184 1.95 -18.08 11.77
C GLU A 184 3.24 -17.44 12.31
N ARG A 185 3.66 -16.33 11.71
CA ARG A 185 4.87 -15.58 12.08
C ARG A 185 4.63 -14.44 13.06
N GLY A 186 3.38 -14.16 13.43
CA GLY A 186 3.01 -13.06 14.32
C GLY A 186 3.25 -11.65 13.74
N ILE A 187 3.18 -11.50 12.42
CA ILE A 187 3.40 -10.24 11.70
C ILE A 187 2.12 -9.39 11.75
N THR A 188 2.27 -8.10 12.09
CA THR A 188 1.19 -7.12 11.98
C THR A 188 1.09 -6.61 10.54
N VAL A 189 -0.09 -6.68 9.96
CA VAL A 189 -0.35 -6.26 8.59
C VAL A 189 -1.09 -4.93 8.59
N HIS A 190 -0.58 -4.00 7.79
CA HIS A 190 -1.21 -2.72 7.44
C HIS A 190 -1.84 -2.84 6.07
N TRP A 191 -2.93 -2.09 5.89
CA TRP A 191 -3.60 -1.98 4.62
C TRP A 191 -4.07 -0.53 4.43
N ASP A 192 -3.42 0.18 3.51
CA ASP A 192 -3.86 1.48 3.02
C ASP A 192 -4.70 1.31 1.74
N ALA A 193 -6.02 1.23 1.92
CA ALA A 193 -6.95 0.94 0.83
C ALA A 193 -7.00 2.10 -0.18
N GLN A 194 -6.67 1.80 -1.44
CA GLN A 194 -6.59 2.80 -2.50
C GLN A 194 -7.95 3.42 -2.88
N ASN A 195 -9.04 2.68 -2.69
CA ASN A 195 -10.41 3.05 -3.04
C ASN A 195 -11.40 2.14 -2.30
N ASP A 196 -12.69 2.40 -2.49
CA ASP A 196 -13.76 1.62 -1.86
C ASP A 196 -13.68 0.12 -2.18
N ILE A 197 -13.31 -0.27 -3.40
CA ILE A 197 -13.20 -1.70 -3.76
C ILE A 197 -12.11 -2.37 -2.91
N SER A 198 -10.97 -1.71 -2.73
CA SER A 198 -9.89 -2.19 -1.85
C SER A 198 -10.32 -2.20 -0.40
N ARG A 199 -11.07 -1.18 0.06
CA ARG A 199 -11.57 -1.10 1.44
C ARG A 199 -12.51 -2.25 1.76
N HIS A 200 -13.52 -2.48 0.91
CA HIS A 200 -14.46 -3.60 1.07
C HIS A 200 -13.76 -4.96 0.99
N LEU A 201 -12.65 -5.06 0.25
CA LEU A 201 -11.83 -6.27 0.23
C LEU A 201 -11.12 -6.46 1.58
N ALA A 202 -10.51 -5.42 2.14
CA ALA A 202 -9.87 -5.48 3.45
C ALA A 202 -10.86 -5.85 4.56
N GLU A 203 -12.06 -5.28 4.56
CA GLU A 203 -13.13 -5.57 5.54
C GLU A 203 -13.52 -7.06 5.53
N LYS A 204 -13.47 -7.76 4.39
CA LYS A 204 -13.73 -9.21 4.32
C LYS A 204 -12.70 -10.06 5.06
N PHE A 205 -11.50 -9.53 5.28
CA PHE A 205 -10.44 -10.18 6.05
C PHE A 205 -10.44 -9.75 7.53
N GLY A 206 -11.43 -8.94 7.95
CA GLY A 206 -11.58 -8.48 9.32
C GLY A 206 -10.80 -7.20 9.65
N PHE A 207 -10.29 -6.49 8.63
CA PHE A 207 -9.74 -5.15 8.84
C PHE A 207 -10.87 -4.14 9.06
N GLU A 208 -10.69 -3.21 9.98
CA GLU A 208 -11.66 -2.15 10.25
C GLU A 208 -11.18 -0.82 9.66
N ALA A 209 -12.06 -0.08 8.97
CA ALA A 209 -11.71 1.24 8.46
C ALA A 209 -11.49 2.22 9.63
N GLU A 210 -10.42 3.01 9.58
CA GLU A 210 -10.10 3.98 10.63
C GLU A 210 -10.12 5.42 10.11
N THR A 211 -9.22 5.73 9.16
CA THR A 211 -8.93 7.12 8.76
C THR A 211 -8.97 7.26 7.25
N GLU A 212 -9.70 8.25 6.76
CA GLU A 212 -9.70 8.63 5.36
C GLU A 212 -8.88 9.90 5.12
N TYR A 213 -8.16 9.94 4.01
CA TYR A 213 -7.40 11.11 3.59
C TYR A 213 -7.47 11.32 2.07
N SER A 214 -7.16 12.53 1.63
CA SER A 214 -7.18 12.90 0.21
C SER A 214 -5.82 12.69 -0.43
N VAL A 215 -5.83 12.16 -1.65
CA VAL A 215 -4.69 12.19 -2.57
C VAL A 215 -5.04 13.08 -3.74
N CYS A 216 -4.26 14.13 -3.94
CA CYS A 216 -4.42 15.06 -5.05
C CYS A 216 -3.38 14.76 -6.13
N TRP A 217 -3.80 14.86 -7.40
CA TRP A 217 -2.92 14.78 -8.55
C TRP A 217 -2.95 16.11 -9.31
N LEU A 218 -1.78 16.75 -9.40
CA LEU A 218 -1.60 17.99 -10.16
C LEU A 218 -1.04 17.65 -11.54
N SER A 219 -1.74 18.06 -12.61
CA SER A 219 -1.37 17.80 -14.00
C SER A 219 -0.16 18.61 -14.50
#